data_AF-A0A352D2V3-F1
#
_entry.id   AF-A0A352D2V3-F1
#
_cell.length_a   1.000
_cell.length_b   1.000
_cell.length_c   1.000
_cell.angle_alpha   90.00
_cell.angle_beta   90.00
_cell.angle_gamma   90.00
#
_symmetry.space_group_name_H-M   'P 1'
#
loop_
_entity.id
_entity.type
_entity.pdbx_description
1 polymer ?
#
loop_
_entity_poly.entity_id
_entity_poly.type
_entity_poly.pdbx_seq_one_letter_code
_entity_poly.pdbx_strand_id
1 'polypeptide(L)'
;MQEIIKGELNVKEVVFSEKEQTGDGLISQSDGKVFVSLDINLTNELKEEGMLNEIIRGLQVARKESGCEVGERVSILYMTDSSEIESIITTYEEKLKSNVIIDLFEKRDTLENGIQIKVEDKEVMVEIKK
;
A
#
# COMPACT_ATOMS: atom_id res chain seq x y z
N MET A 1 -19.86 -9.82 -15.06
CA MET A 1 -20.35 -8.46 -14.76
C MET A 1 -19.78 -7.94 -13.44
N GLN A 2 -19.97 -8.64 -12.33
CA GLN A 2 -19.37 -8.27 -11.03
C GLN A 2 -17.84 -8.13 -11.08
N GLU A 3 -17.13 -9.07 -11.71
CA GLU A 3 -15.66 -8.99 -11.83
C GLU A 3 -15.17 -7.77 -12.62
N ILE A 4 -15.93 -7.33 -13.63
CA ILE A 4 -15.60 -6.13 -14.41
C ILE A 4 -15.76 -4.90 -13.52
N ILE A 5 -16.88 -4.80 -12.80
CA ILE A 5 -17.13 -3.70 -11.87
C ILE A 5 -16.08 -3.68 -10.76
N LYS A 6 -15.71 -4.86 -10.24
CA LYS A 6 -14.68 -5.03 -9.23
C LYS A 6 -13.31 -4.50 -9.71
N GLY A 7 -12.94 -4.83 -10.95
CA GLY A 7 -11.69 -4.36 -11.57
C GLY A 7 -11.67 -2.85 -11.82
N GLU A 8 -12.74 -2.30 -12.39
CA GLU A 8 -12.81 -0.87 -12.74
C GLU A 8 -12.89 0.04 -11.51
N LEU A 9 -13.62 -0.37 -10.48
CA LEU A 9 -13.78 0.41 -9.24
C LEU A 9 -12.72 0.10 -8.18
N ASN A 10 -11.85 -0.88 -8.43
CA ASN A 10 -10.82 -1.35 -7.49
C ASN A 10 -11.39 -1.65 -6.08
N VAL A 11 -12.56 -2.28 -6.00
CA VAL A 11 -13.23 -2.65 -4.75
C VAL A 11 -13.01 -4.12 -4.40
N LYS A 12 -13.08 -4.48 -3.11
CA LYS A 12 -12.90 -5.88 -2.68
C LYS A 12 -14.15 -6.73 -2.91
N GLU A 13 -15.33 -6.15 -2.73
CA GLU A 13 -16.62 -6.83 -2.84
C GLU A 13 -17.64 -5.95 -3.57
N VAL A 14 -18.53 -6.59 -4.35
CA VAL A 14 -19.65 -5.94 -5.02
C VAL A 14 -20.92 -6.71 -4.67
N VAL A 15 -21.85 -6.05 -3.98
CA VAL A 15 -23.14 -6.62 -3.59
C VAL A 15 -24.25 -5.91 -4.38
N PHE A 16 -25.10 -6.68 -5.04
CA PHE A 16 -26.32 -6.13 -5.64
C PHE A 16 -27.45 -6.15 -4.62
N SER A 17 -28.11 -5.01 -4.46
CA SER A 17 -29.29 -4.87 -3.62
C SER A 17 -30.44 -4.30 -4.44
N GLU A 18 -31.67 -4.63 -4.08
CA GLU A 18 -32.89 -4.08 -4.68
C GLU A 18 -33.31 -2.74 -4.05
N LYS A 19 -32.62 -2.32 -2.97
CA LYS A 19 -32.86 -1.06 -2.26
C LYS A 19 -31.56 -0.34 -1.94
N GLU A 20 -31.64 0.98 -1.89
CA GLU A 20 -30.54 1.82 -1.40
C GLU A 20 -30.08 1.34 -0.01
N GLN A 21 -28.75 1.21 0.16
CA GLN A 21 -28.17 0.88 1.45
C GLN A 21 -27.87 2.16 2.20
N THR A 22 -28.28 2.23 3.46
CA THR A 22 -28.04 3.39 4.34
C THR A 22 -27.51 2.87 5.67
N GLY A 23 -26.36 3.39 6.11
CA GLY A 23 -25.68 2.98 7.32
C GLY A 23 -24.48 3.87 7.62
N ASP A 24 -23.87 3.69 8.79
CA ASP A 24 -22.66 4.42 9.17
C ASP A 24 -21.50 4.03 8.25
N GLY A 25 -20.85 5.02 7.64
CA GLY A 25 -19.81 4.80 6.64
C GLY A 25 -20.29 4.30 5.27
N LEU A 26 -21.60 4.35 4.96
CA LEU A 26 -22.11 4.09 3.61
C LEU A 26 -22.53 5.38 2.92
N ILE A 27 -21.88 5.71 1.80
CA ILE A 27 -22.24 6.84 0.95
C ILE A 27 -23.03 6.31 -0.24
N SER A 28 -24.27 6.76 -0.38
CA SER A 28 -25.15 6.34 -1.48
C SER A 28 -25.40 7.49 -2.45
N GLN A 29 -25.32 7.17 -3.75
CA GLN A 29 -25.69 8.06 -4.84
C GLN A 29 -26.66 7.34 -5.77
N SER A 30 -27.68 8.05 -6.25
CA SER A 30 -28.66 7.50 -7.17
C SER A 30 -28.74 8.31 -8.47
N ASP A 31 -28.96 7.62 -9.57
CA ASP A 31 -29.36 8.19 -10.86
C ASP A 31 -30.59 7.41 -11.39
N GLY A 32 -31.75 8.06 -11.31
CA GLY A 32 -33.03 7.47 -11.67
C GLY A 32 -33.39 6.23 -10.84
N LYS A 33 -33.31 5.04 -11.45
CA LYS A 33 -33.63 3.76 -10.80
C LYS A 33 -32.41 2.99 -10.31
N VAL A 34 -31.21 3.49 -10.60
CA VAL A 34 -29.95 2.86 -10.20
C VAL A 34 -29.41 3.61 -9.00
N PHE A 35 -29.02 2.88 -7.97
CA PHE A 35 -28.33 3.40 -6.79
C PHE A 35 -27.02 2.64 -6.63
N VAL A 36 -26.00 3.38 -6.22
CA VAL A 36 -24.67 2.86 -5.89
C VAL A 36 -24.37 3.29 -4.47
N SER A 37 -24.07 2.31 -3.61
CA SER A 37 -23.68 2.53 -2.22
C SER A 37 -22.23 2.11 -2.06
N LEU A 38 -21.37 3.02 -1.61
CA LEU A 38 -19.98 2.77 -1.31
C LEU A 38 -19.77 2.72 0.20
N ASP A 39 -19.26 1.59 0.68
CA ASP A 39 -18.80 1.46 2.06
C ASP A 39 -17.40 2.08 2.17
N ILE A 40 -17.27 3.13 2.98
CA ILE A 40 -16.04 3.86 3.28
C ILE A 40 -15.46 3.49 4.65
N ASN A 41 -15.99 2.47 5.32
CA ASN A 41 -15.43 1.98 6.57
C ASN A 41 -14.07 1.33 6.31
N LEU A 42 -13.02 2.05 6.65
CA LEU A 42 -11.66 1.53 6.63
C LEU A 42 -11.45 0.60 7.83
N THR A 43 -11.42 -0.70 7.57
CA THR A 43 -10.93 -1.67 8.54
C THR A 43 -9.43 -1.47 8.78
N ASN A 44 -8.93 -1.90 9.94
CA ASN A 44 -7.50 -1.81 10.24
C ASN A 44 -6.66 -2.56 9.19
N GLU A 45 -7.14 -3.72 8.71
CA GLU A 45 -6.48 -4.49 7.65
C GLU A 45 -6.35 -3.69 6.33
N LEU A 46 -7.37 -2.91 5.95
CA LEU A 46 -7.33 -2.07 4.76
C LEU A 46 -6.34 -0.90 4.91
N LYS A 47 -6.21 -0.36 6.13
CA LYS A 47 -5.18 0.66 6.42
C LYS A 47 -3.78 0.09 6.31
N GLU A 48 -3.54 -1.08 6.90
CA GLU A 48 -2.26 -1.77 6.81
C GLU A 48 -1.89 -2.13 5.36
N GLU A 49 -2.86 -2.61 4.57
CA GLU A 49 -2.66 -2.87 3.13
C GLU A 49 -2.38 -1.56 2.35
N GLY A 50 -3.06 -0.47 2.69
CA GLY A 50 -2.80 0.86 2.13
C GLY A 50 -1.38 1.32 2.38
N MET A 51 -0.94 1.31 3.63
CA MET A 51 0.43 1.64 4.03
C MET A 51 1.46 0.75 3.33
N LEU A 52 1.20 -0.56 3.25
CA LEU A 52 2.06 -1.49 2.53
C LEU A 52 2.21 -1.13 1.06
N ASN A 53 1.10 -0.82 0.37
CA ASN A 53 1.12 -0.43 -1.03
C ASN A 53 1.92 0.87 -1.25
N GLU A 54 1.80 1.83 -0.34
CA GLU A 54 2.61 3.06 -0.35
C GLU A 54 4.10 2.75 -0.17
N ILE A 55 4.45 1.88 0.79
CA ILE A 55 5.84 1.44 1.00
C ILE A 55 6.38 0.77 -0.26
N ILE A 56 5.64 -0.17 -0.85
CA ILE A 56 6.04 -0.85 -2.10
C ILE A 56 6.29 0.17 -3.20
N ARG A 57 5.38 1.13 -3.39
CA ARG A 57 5.50 2.17 -4.41
C ARG A 57 6.71 3.07 -4.13
N GLY A 58 6.91 3.47 -2.89
CA GLY A 58 8.05 4.26 -2.44
C GLY A 58 9.37 3.55 -2.70
N LEU A 59 9.47 2.26 -2.36
CA LEU A 59 10.65 1.43 -2.64
C LEU A 59 10.92 1.29 -4.14
N GLN A 60 9.87 1.13 -4.95
CA GLN A 60 10.00 1.09 -6.42
C GLN A 60 10.50 2.43 -7.00
N VAL A 61 10.03 3.56 -6.47
CA VAL A 61 10.53 4.89 -6.85
C VAL A 61 11.99 5.03 -6.42
N ALA A 62 12.29 4.70 -5.16
CA ALA A 62 13.64 4.75 -4.62
C ALA A 62 14.61 3.93 -5.49
N ARG A 63 14.20 2.72 -5.89
CA ARG A 63 14.96 1.85 -6.79
C ARG A 63 15.27 2.49 -8.14
N LYS A 64 14.30 3.19 -8.73
CA LYS A 64 14.48 3.92 -9.99
C LYS A 64 15.42 5.10 -9.82
N GLU A 65 15.32 5.84 -8.72
CA GLU A 65 16.19 6.98 -8.43
C GLU A 65 17.65 6.55 -8.15
N SER A 66 17.86 5.41 -7.52
CA SER A 66 19.19 4.80 -7.35
C SER A 66 19.76 4.21 -8.65
N GLY A 67 19.03 4.28 -9.77
CA GLY A 67 19.47 3.80 -11.08
C GLY A 67 19.67 2.28 -11.13
N CYS A 68 18.81 1.52 -10.45
CA CYS A 68 18.86 0.05 -10.50
C CYS A 68 18.12 -0.47 -11.73
N GLU A 69 18.64 -1.52 -12.36
CA GLU A 69 18.00 -2.14 -13.52
C GLU A 69 16.75 -2.93 -13.12
N VAL A 70 15.81 -3.15 -14.06
CA VAL A 70 14.61 -3.96 -13.82
C VAL A 70 15.00 -5.41 -13.61
N GLY A 71 14.73 -5.98 -12.43
CA GLY A 71 15.07 -7.38 -12.11
C GLY A 71 16.35 -7.58 -11.28
N GLU A 72 17.18 -6.54 -11.12
CA GLU A 72 18.35 -6.56 -10.24
C GLU A 72 17.95 -6.78 -8.78
N ARG A 73 18.68 -7.64 -8.06
CA ARG A 73 18.51 -7.83 -6.62
C ARG A 73 19.27 -6.75 -5.89
N VAL A 74 18.58 -6.03 -5.02
CA VAL A 74 19.19 -4.95 -4.23
C VAL A 74 19.00 -5.21 -2.74
N SER A 75 19.93 -4.72 -1.95
CA SER A 75 19.79 -4.64 -0.50
C SER A 75 19.18 -3.29 -0.15
N ILE A 76 18.13 -3.27 0.65
CA ILE A 76 17.51 -2.04 1.10
C ILE A 76 17.64 -1.95 2.62
N LEU A 77 18.23 -0.85 3.06
CA LEU A 77 18.31 -0.46 4.45
C LEU A 77 17.20 0.55 4.70
N TYR A 78 16.39 0.37 5.75
CA TYR A 78 15.33 1.31 6.06
C TYR A 78 15.45 1.84 7.49
N MET A 79 14.98 3.05 7.71
CA MET A 79 14.90 3.70 9.01
C MET A 79 13.48 4.23 9.18
N THR A 80 12.82 3.84 10.27
CA THR A 80 11.49 4.31 10.65
C THR A 80 11.45 4.49 12.16
N ASP A 81 10.84 5.59 12.60
CA ASP A 81 10.52 5.84 14.01
C ASP A 81 9.15 5.27 14.40
N SER A 82 8.38 4.78 13.43
CA SER A 82 7.05 4.21 13.67
C SER A 82 7.08 2.69 13.80
N SER A 83 6.61 2.21 14.95
CA SER A 83 6.42 0.78 15.24
C SER A 83 5.36 0.11 14.36
N GLU A 84 4.37 0.86 13.89
CA GLU A 84 3.37 0.36 12.94
C GLU A 84 4.01 0.03 11.59
N ILE A 85 4.86 0.93 11.05
CA ILE A 85 5.58 0.66 9.79
C ILE A 85 6.48 -0.55 9.95
N GLU A 86 7.21 -0.64 11.06
CA GLU A 86 8.07 -1.79 11.35
C GLU A 86 7.28 -3.11 11.43
N SER A 87 6.10 -3.08 12.05
CA SER A 87 5.22 -4.24 12.13
C SER A 87 4.69 -4.63 10.76
N ILE A 88 4.28 -3.67 9.92
CA ILE A 88 3.81 -3.91 8.55
C ILE A 88 4.94 -4.48 7.69
N ILE A 89 6.13 -3.86 7.75
CA ILE A 89 7.31 -4.35 7.04
C ILE A 89 7.63 -5.79 7.43
N THR A 90 7.63 -6.10 8.72
CA THR A 90 7.96 -7.44 9.22
C THR A 90 6.90 -8.46 8.80
N THR A 91 5.62 -8.11 8.94
CA THR A 91 4.48 -8.95 8.54
C THR A 91 4.45 -9.23 7.03
N TYR A 92 4.83 -8.23 6.21
CA TYR A 92 4.75 -8.30 4.76
C TYR A 92 6.11 -8.39 4.06
N GLU A 93 7.16 -8.78 4.79
CA GLU A 93 8.53 -8.81 4.29
C GLU A 93 8.66 -9.68 3.04
N GLU A 94 8.03 -10.87 3.04
CA GLU A 94 8.03 -11.76 1.87
C GLU A 94 7.39 -11.11 0.64
N LYS A 95 6.31 -10.34 0.86
CA LYS A 95 5.58 -9.65 -0.21
C LYS A 95 6.44 -8.52 -0.78
N LEU A 96 7.15 -7.77 0.07
CA LEU A 96 8.10 -6.73 -0.32
C LEU A 96 9.27 -7.32 -1.12
N LYS A 97 9.89 -8.40 -0.62
CA LYS A 97 10.98 -9.10 -1.31
C LYS A 97 10.56 -9.61 -2.68
N SER A 98 9.35 -10.15 -2.81
CA SER A 98 8.83 -10.65 -4.09
C SER A 98 8.49 -9.52 -5.08
N ASN A 99 7.82 -8.46 -4.62
CA ASN A 99 7.40 -7.35 -5.50
C ASN A 99 8.55 -6.43 -5.92
N VAL A 100 9.54 -6.23 -5.03
CA VAL A 100 10.63 -5.27 -5.24
C VAL A 100 11.96 -5.97 -5.51
N ILE A 101 12.01 -7.31 -5.48
CA ILE A 101 13.21 -8.14 -5.75
C ILE A 101 14.36 -7.68 -4.83
N ILE A 102 14.15 -7.85 -3.53
CA ILE A 102 15.07 -7.43 -2.47
C ILE A 102 15.79 -8.66 -1.93
N ASP A 103 17.12 -8.61 -1.85
CA ASP A 103 17.92 -9.69 -1.23
C ASP A 103 17.96 -9.52 0.30
N LEU A 104 18.20 -8.29 0.74
CA LEU A 104 18.33 -7.93 2.15
C LEU A 104 17.42 -6.74 2.48
N PHE A 105 16.58 -6.86 3.51
CA PHE A 105 15.75 -5.77 4.02
C PHE A 105 16.07 -5.60 5.51
N GLU A 106 16.89 -4.60 5.87
CA GLU A 106 17.36 -4.42 7.25
C GLU A 106 17.05 -3.03 7.79
N LYS A 107 16.64 -2.98 9.06
CA LYS A 107 16.46 -1.73 9.79
C LYS A 107 17.82 -1.13 10.19
N ARG A 108 17.97 0.19 10.07
CA ARG A 108 19.13 0.96 10.53
C ARG A 108 18.70 2.20 11.32
N ASP A 109 19.49 2.58 12.31
CA ASP A 109 19.26 3.78 13.13
C ASP A 109 19.81 5.07 12.51
N THR A 110 20.65 4.97 11.47
CA THR A 110 21.21 6.13 10.77
C THR A 110 21.45 5.79 9.30
N LEU A 111 20.96 6.64 8.41
CA LEU A 111 21.14 6.56 6.96
C LEU A 111 21.70 7.90 6.47
N GLU A 112 22.74 7.86 5.64
CA GLU A 112 23.41 9.08 5.14
C GLU A 112 22.92 9.46 3.74
N ASN A 113 22.51 8.49 2.92
CA ASN A 113 22.00 8.69 1.56
C ASN A 113 20.67 7.93 1.34
N GLY A 114 19.69 8.21 2.20
CA GLY A 114 18.36 7.61 2.11
C GLY A 114 17.36 8.46 1.32
N ILE A 115 16.47 7.78 0.60
CA ILE A 115 15.28 8.34 -0.05
C ILE A 115 14.14 8.32 0.96
N GLN A 116 13.50 9.48 1.15
CA GLN A 116 12.43 9.64 2.12
C GLN A 116 11.08 9.29 1.48
N ILE A 117 10.42 8.28 2.02
CA ILE A 117 9.08 7.85 1.62
C ILE A 117 8.11 8.30 2.72
N LYS A 118 7.06 9.02 2.31
CA LYS A 118 5.94 9.36 3.20
C LYS A 118 4.87 8.30 3.05
N VAL A 119 4.40 7.78 4.18
CA VAL A 119 3.37 6.73 4.28
C VAL A 119 2.34 7.24 5.27
N GLU A 120 1.14 7.59 4.80
CA GLU A 120 0.16 8.39 5.54
C GLU A 120 0.78 9.60 6.28
N ASP A 121 0.88 9.54 7.62
CA ASP A 121 1.44 10.59 8.49
C ASP A 121 2.86 10.28 8.99
N LYS A 122 3.48 9.22 8.47
CA LYS A 122 4.77 8.70 8.93
C LYS A 122 5.80 8.76 7.83
N GLU A 123 7.07 8.84 8.24
CA GLU A 123 8.19 8.97 7.32
C GLU A 123 9.10 7.75 7.49
N VAL A 124 9.43 7.11 6.37
CA VAL A 124 10.41 6.02 6.32
C VAL A 124 11.50 6.41 5.35
N MET A 125 12.73 6.36 5.82
CA MET A 125 13.90 6.62 4.99
C MET A 125 14.46 5.29 4.51
N VAL A 126 14.75 5.18 3.21
CA VAL A 126 15.26 3.94 2.60
C VAL A 126 16.52 4.20 1.81
N GLU A 127 17.56 3.43 2.05
CA GLU A 127 18.83 3.48 1.33
C GLU A 127 19.01 2.18 0.56
N ILE A 128 19.35 2.28 -0.72
CA ILE A 128 19.53 1.13 -1.60
C ILE A 128 21.02 0.89 -1.78
N LYS A 129 21.45 -0.33 -1.42
CA LYS A 129 22.81 -0.84 -1.67
C LYS A 129 22.78 -1.93 -2.73
N LYS A 130 23.68 -1.79 -3.70
CA LYS A 130 23.94 -2.78 -4.75
C LYS A 130 25.02 -3.75 -4.29
#